data_AF-A0A699TE48-F1
#
_entry.id   AF-A0A699TE48-F1
#
_cell.length_a   1.000
_cell.length_b   1.000
_cell.length_c   1.000
_cell.angle_alpha   90.00
_cell.angle_beta   90.00
_cell.angle_gamma   90.00
#
_symmetry.space_group_name_H-M   'P 1'
#
loop_
_entity.id
_entity.type
_entity.pdbx_description
1 polymer ?
#
loop_
_entity_poly.entity_id
_entity_poly.type
_entity_poly.pdbx_seq_one_letter_code
_entity_poly.pdbx_strand_id
1 'polypeptide(L)'
;TEASILIAPNWDQPFELMCDANDYAVRAVLEQRIKKHFRPIHYASKTINQAETNYTTTEKEMLAVVYAFKNFRSYIIMNKSIVYTDHSALKYLFAKKDAKARLLRWILLLQEFDFKVIDTRRAENYAADHLSCLEIPYENTFDPKEINETFLLESLNKVAHKDPSTP
;
A
#
# COMPACT_ATOMS: atom_id res chain seq x y z
N THR A 1 2.97 14.60 18.39
CA THR A 1 2.62 13.49 17.49
C THR A 1 2.85 12.19 18.25
N GLU A 2 1.80 11.42 18.54
CA GLU A 2 1.96 10.08 19.11
C GLU A 2 2.24 9.09 17.98
N ALA A 3 3.34 8.34 18.09
CA ALA A 3 3.60 7.24 17.17
C ALA A 3 2.41 6.26 17.20
N SER A 4 1.92 5.87 16.03
CA SER A 4 0.87 4.85 15.94
C SER A 4 1.34 3.58 16.66
N ILE A 5 0.57 3.14 17.66
CA ILE A 5 0.95 2.01 18.51
C ILE A 5 0.98 0.74 17.67
N LEU A 6 2.16 0.14 17.56
CA LEU A 6 2.32 -1.17 16.95
C LEU A 6 1.62 -2.23 17.79
N ILE A 7 0.93 -3.15 17.12
CA ILE A 7 0.27 -4.27 17.78
C ILE A 7 1.06 -5.56 17.59
N ALA A 8 0.89 -6.50 18.52
CA ALA A 8 1.38 -7.86 18.33
C ALA A 8 0.59 -8.55 17.19
N PRO A 9 1.27 -9.35 16.33
CA PRO A 9 0.60 -10.07 15.26
C PRO A 9 -0.35 -11.14 15.81
N ASN A 10 -1.56 -11.20 15.26
CA ASN A 10 -2.51 -12.29 15.50
C ASN A 10 -2.41 -13.32 14.36
N TRP A 11 -1.83 -14.49 14.63
CA TRP A 11 -1.60 -15.51 13.60
C TRP A 11 -2.87 -16.16 13.04
N ASP A 12 -4.03 -15.98 13.68
CA ASP A 12 -5.31 -16.49 13.20
C ASP A 12 -5.98 -15.56 12.17
N GLN A 13 -5.43 -14.37 11.94
CA GLN A 13 -5.95 -13.37 11.01
C GLN A 13 -5.04 -13.19 9.79
N PRO A 14 -5.62 -12.91 8.60
CA PRO A 14 -4.83 -12.63 7.42
C PRO A 14 -4.00 -11.36 7.63
N PHE A 15 -2.81 -11.35 7.03
CA PHE A 15 -1.96 -10.17 7.00
C PHE A 15 -2.33 -9.30 5.82
N GLU A 16 -2.36 -7.99 6.04
CA GLU A 16 -2.65 -6.99 5.02
C GLU A 16 -1.41 -6.15 4.79
N LEU A 17 -1.06 -5.95 3.52
CA LEU A 17 0.14 -5.25 3.08
C LEU A 17 -0.29 -4.02 2.28
N MET A 18 0.13 -2.84 2.72
CA MET A 18 0.05 -1.63 1.93
C MET A 18 1.44 -1.30 1.40
N CYS A 19 1.55 -1.10 0.08
CA CYS A 19 2.81 -0.83 -0.59
C CYS A 19 2.68 0.46 -1.40
N ASP A 20 3.71 1.30 -1.36
CA ASP A 20 3.76 2.55 -2.12
C ASP A 20 5.21 2.78 -2.60
N ALA A 21 5.35 3.37 -3.78
CA ALA A 21 6.62 3.81 -4.30
C ALA A 21 6.52 5.20 -4.92
N ASN A 22 7.49 6.04 -4.59
CA ASN A 22 7.72 7.29 -5.31
C ASN A 22 9.12 7.29 -5.94
N ASP A 23 9.54 8.42 -6.50
CA ASP A 23 10.84 8.52 -7.17
C ASP A 23 12.05 8.43 -6.22
N TYR A 24 11.82 8.56 -4.91
CA TYR A 24 12.87 8.65 -3.89
C TYR A 24 12.91 7.44 -2.97
N ALA A 25 11.77 6.84 -2.67
CA ALA A 25 11.65 5.80 -1.68
C ALA A 25 10.54 4.80 -2.00
N VAL A 26 10.75 3.59 -1.51
CA VAL A 26 9.77 2.52 -1.43
C VAL A 26 9.33 2.40 0.03
N ARG A 27 8.04 2.22 0.24
CA ARG A 27 7.43 2.09 1.57
C ARG A 27 6.48 0.91 1.58
N ALA A 28 6.43 0.23 2.72
CA ALA A 28 5.54 -0.89 2.95
C ALA A 28 5.11 -0.92 4.41
N VAL A 29 3.85 -1.29 4.64
CA VAL A 29 3.30 -1.47 5.98
C VAL A 29 2.63 -2.84 6.04
N LEU A 30 3.00 -3.60 7.07
CA LEU A 30 2.33 -4.84 7.47
C LEU A 30 1.31 -4.51 8.55
N GLU A 31 0.05 -4.84 8.28
CA GLU A 31 -1.08 -4.47 9.11
C GLU A 31 -2.06 -5.64 9.25
N GLN A 32 -2.93 -5.55 10.25
CA GLN A 32 -4.07 -6.45 10.41
C GLN A 32 -5.34 -5.65 10.64
N ARG A 33 -6.45 -6.18 10.11
CA ARG A 33 -7.75 -5.58 10.31
C ARG A 33 -8.40 -6.09 11.59
N ILE A 34 -8.35 -5.26 12.62
CA ILE A 34 -9.05 -5.55 13.89
C ILE A 34 -10.38 -4.80 13.88
N LYS A 35 -11.47 -5.57 13.87
CA LYS A 35 -12.85 -5.09 13.67
C LYS A 35 -13.01 -4.42 12.30
N LYS A 36 -12.74 -3.11 12.23
CA LYS A 36 -12.84 -2.28 11.02
C LYS A 36 -11.63 -1.38 10.80
N HIS A 37 -10.66 -1.42 11.71
CA HIS A 37 -9.52 -0.51 11.71
C HIS A 37 -8.28 -1.28 11.31
N PHE A 38 -7.47 -0.67 10.45
CA PHE A 38 -6.13 -1.14 10.16
C PHE A 38 -5.24 -0.87 11.37
N ARG A 39 -4.53 -1.90 11.82
CA ARG A 39 -3.60 -1.82 12.94
C ARG A 39 -2.22 -2.24 12.46
N PRO A 40 -1.24 -1.32 12.48
CA PRO A 40 0.10 -1.62 12.00
C PRO A 40 0.84 -2.56 12.94
N ILE A 41 1.55 -3.50 12.35
CA ILE A 41 2.44 -4.46 13.02
C ILE A 41 3.89 -4.07 12.76
N HIS A 42 4.21 -3.71 11.51
CA HIS A 42 5.57 -3.37 11.13
C HIS A 42 5.60 -2.40 9.94
N TYR A 43 6.42 -1.37 10.04
CA TYR A 43 6.73 -0.45 8.94
C TYR A 43 8.08 -0.80 8.32
N ALA A 44 8.18 -0.75 7.00
CA ALA A 44 9.43 -0.90 6.29
C ALA A 44 9.54 0.16 5.19
N SER A 45 10.70 0.78 5.06
CA SER A 45 10.97 1.70 3.95
C SER A 45 12.42 1.59 3.51
N LYS A 46 12.68 1.92 2.25
CA LYS A 46 14.03 2.06 1.72
C LYS A 46 14.09 3.23 0.75
N THR A 47 15.24 3.87 0.67
CA THR A 47 15.54 4.82 -0.39
C THR A 47 15.80 4.05 -1.70
N ILE A 48 15.30 4.57 -2.81
CA ILE A 48 15.56 4.07 -4.16
C ILE A 48 17.01 4.37 -4.51
N ASN A 49 17.71 3.40 -5.08
CA ASN A 49 19.07 3.62 -5.59
C ASN A 49 19.05 4.21 -7.01
N GLN A 50 20.20 4.71 -7.48
CA GLN A 50 20.31 5.36 -8.78
C GLN A 50 19.84 4.49 -9.97
N ALA A 51 20.01 3.17 -9.90
CA ALA A 51 19.54 2.27 -10.94
C ALA A 51 18.01 2.11 -10.91
N GLU A 52 17.43 2.07 -9.72
CA GLU A 52 15.99 2.01 -9.47
C GLU A 52 15.28 3.33 -9.79
N THR A 53 15.97 4.48 -9.76
CA THR A 53 15.39 5.78 -10.16
C THR A 53 14.90 5.78 -11.61
N ASN A 54 15.61 5.05 -12.48
CA ASN A 54 15.29 4.91 -13.91
C ASN A 54 14.14 3.94 -14.19
N TYR A 55 13.55 3.32 -13.16
CA TYR A 55 12.43 2.40 -13.33
C TYR A 55 11.15 3.16 -13.69
N THR A 56 10.31 2.53 -14.51
CA THR A 56 8.98 3.07 -14.78
C THR A 56 8.12 3.02 -13.52
N THR A 57 7.05 3.82 -13.46
CA THR A 57 6.12 3.81 -12.31
C THR A 57 5.64 2.40 -11.97
N THR A 58 5.27 1.58 -12.95
CA THR A 58 4.84 0.19 -12.71
C THR A 58 5.97 -0.69 -12.15
N GLU A 59 7.21 -0.46 -12.57
CA GLU A 59 8.37 -1.18 -12.02
C GLU A 59 8.67 -0.73 -10.58
N LYS A 60 8.46 0.55 -10.24
CA LYS A 60 8.59 1.07 -8.87
C LYS A 60 7.51 0.52 -7.94
N GLU A 61 6.26 0.51 -8.39
CA GLU A 61 5.14 -0.10 -7.65
C GLU A 61 5.38 -1.60 -7.39
N MET A 62 5.80 -2.34 -8.42
CA MET A 62 6.13 -3.76 -8.27
C MET A 62 7.34 -3.96 -7.33
N LEU A 63 8.32 -3.06 -7.38
CA LEU A 63 9.45 -3.07 -6.46
C LEU A 63 9.00 -2.88 -5.01
N ALA A 64 7.98 -2.06 -4.75
CA ALA A 64 7.41 -1.90 -3.42
C ALA A 64 6.78 -3.19 -2.89
N VAL A 65 6.01 -3.88 -3.72
CA VAL A 65 5.47 -5.20 -3.38
C VAL A 65 6.59 -6.18 -3.07
N VAL A 66 7.57 -6.34 -3.97
CA VAL A 66 8.70 -7.25 -3.75
C VAL A 66 9.48 -6.90 -2.49
N TYR A 67 9.66 -5.61 -2.21
CA TYR A 67 10.32 -5.14 -1.00
C TYR A 67 9.53 -5.52 0.25
N ALA A 68 8.21 -5.31 0.26
CA ALA A 68 7.34 -5.71 1.36
C ALA A 68 7.44 -7.21 1.64
N PHE A 69 7.33 -8.05 0.62
CA PHE A 69 7.38 -9.50 0.80
C PHE A 69 8.73 -9.99 1.33
N LYS A 70 9.83 -9.35 0.91
CA LYS A 70 11.15 -9.68 1.44
C LYS A 70 11.32 -9.28 2.91
N ASN A 71 10.84 -8.10 3.30
CA ASN A 71 10.98 -7.62 4.68
C ASN A 71 10.05 -8.37 5.63
N PHE A 72 8.84 -8.66 5.19
CA PHE A 72 7.81 -9.31 6.01
C PHE A 72 7.75 -10.82 5.80
N ARG A 73 8.77 -11.42 5.17
CA ARG A 73 8.81 -12.84 4.82
C ARG A 73 8.50 -13.76 5.99
N SER A 74 9.03 -13.47 7.18
CA SER A 74 8.80 -14.24 8.40
C SER A 74 7.33 -14.26 8.85
N TYR A 75 6.54 -13.24 8.50
CA TYR A 75 5.12 -13.14 8.84
C TYR A 75 4.22 -13.83 7.80
N ILE A 76 4.56 -13.70 6.52
CA ILE A 76 3.64 -14.01 5.41
C ILE A 76 3.92 -15.33 4.68
N ILE A 77 5.08 -15.98 4.87
CA ILE A 77 5.45 -17.15 4.06
C ILE A 77 4.51 -18.37 4.19
N MET A 78 3.84 -18.52 5.34
CA MET A 78 2.87 -19.60 5.57
C MET A 78 1.44 -19.09 5.75
N ASN A 79 1.23 -17.77 5.60
CA ASN A 79 -0.06 -17.14 5.88
C ASN A 79 -0.60 -16.45 4.63
N LYS A 80 -1.92 -16.49 4.46
CA LYS A 80 -2.58 -15.76 3.38
C LYS A 80 -2.43 -14.27 3.62
N SER A 81 -1.90 -13.58 2.62
CA SER A 81 -1.76 -12.13 2.66
C SER A 81 -2.57 -11.42 1.60
N ILE A 82 -2.97 -10.18 1.88
CA ILE A 82 -3.70 -9.31 0.96
C ILE A 82 -2.83 -8.10 0.69
N VAL A 83 -2.53 -7.84 -0.57
CA VAL A 83 -1.77 -6.67 -1.01
C VAL A 83 -2.73 -5.63 -1.53
N TYR A 84 -2.74 -4.47 -0.87
CA TYR A 84 -3.44 -3.29 -1.34
C TYR A 84 -2.49 -2.42 -2.14
N THR A 85 -2.94 -2.03 -3.33
CA THR A 85 -2.24 -1.12 -4.22
C THR A 85 -3.25 -0.19 -4.88
N ASP A 86 -2.87 1.06 -5.08
CA ASP A 86 -3.63 2.03 -5.87
C ASP A 86 -3.33 1.93 -7.38
N HIS A 87 -2.35 1.10 -7.75
CA HIS A 87 -1.91 0.92 -9.12
C HIS A 87 -2.58 -0.30 -9.76
N SER A 88 -3.73 -0.07 -10.38
CA SER A 88 -4.54 -1.09 -11.07
C SER A 88 -3.75 -1.97 -12.07
N ALA A 89 -2.64 -1.48 -12.64
CA ALA A 89 -1.82 -2.28 -13.55
C ALA A 89 -1.16 -3.49 -12.86
N LEU A 90 -0.87 -3.42 -11.55
CA LEU A 90 -0.32 -4.56 -10.80
C LEU A 90 -1.29 -5.74 -10.75
N LYS A 91 -2.59 -5.48 -10.70
CA LYS A 91 -3.62 -6.53 -10.72
C LYS A 91 -3.52 -7.41 -11.97
N TYR A 92 -3.24 -6.79 -13.12
CA TYR A 92 -3.12 -7.49 -14.40
C TYR A 92 -1.71 -8.00 -14.68
N LEU A 93 -0.71 -7.50 -13.95
CA LEU A 93 0.70 -7.83 -14.17
C LEU A 93 0.96 -9.34 -13.97
N PHE A 94 0.34 -9.95 -12.96
CA PHE A 94 0.47 -11.38 -12.67
C PHE A 94 -0.17 -12.30 -13.73
N ALA A 95 -1.11 -11.78 -14.52
CA ALA A 95 -1.78 -12.53 -15.59
C ALA A 95 -1.10 -12.37 -16.96
N LYS A 96 -0.16 -11.42 -17.10
CA LYS A 96 0.45 -11.08 -18.38
C LYS A 96 1.57 -12.07 -18.73
N LYS A 97 1.49 -12.68 -19.92
CA LYS A 97 2.50 -13.61 -20.43
C LYS A 97 3.77 -12.90 -20.96
N ASP A 98 3.61 -11.68 -21.47
CA ASP A 98 4.71 -10.89 -22.07
C ASP A 98 5.11 -9.71 -21.16
N ALA A 99 5.76 -10.04 -20.04
CA ALA A 99 6.34 -9.05 -19.14
C ALA A 99 7.86 -8.90 -19.35
N LYS A 100 8.41 -7.73 -19.03
CA LYS A 100 9.87 -7.51 -19.06
C LYS A 100 10.57 -8.54 -18.17
N ALA A 101 11.79 -8.96 -18.54
CA ALA A 101 12.57 -9.96 -17.80
C ALA A 101 12.69 -9.66 -16.29
N ARG A 102 12.81 -8.38 -15.90
CA ARG A 102 12.83 -7.94 -14.49
C ARG A 102 11.53 -8.26 -13.76
N LEU A 103 10.39 -7.95 -14.37
CA LEU A 103 9.06 -8.19 -13.79
C LEU A 103 8.79 -9.70 -13.70
N LEU A 104 9.19 -10.48 -14.72
CA LEU A 104 9.09 -11.95 -14.67
C LEU A 104 9.89 -12.54 -13.50
N ARG A 105 11.12 -12.06 -13.27
CA ARG A 105 11.93 -12.50 -12.13
C ARG A 105 11.27 -12.19 -10.79
N TRP A 106 10.61 -11.04 -10.67
CA TRP A 106 9.86 -10.67 -9.47
C TRP A 106 8.57 -11.46 -9.30
N ILE A 107 7.84 -11.75 -10.38
CA ILE A 107 6.66 -12.62 -10.35
C ILE A 107 7.06 -14.01 -9.83
N LEU A 108 8.16 -14.59 -10.35
CA LEU A 108 8.67 -15.88 -9.89
C LEU A 108 9.05 -15.87 -8.39
N LEU A 109 9.63 -14.77 -7.89
CA LEU A 109 9.91 -14.60 -6.46
C LEU A 109 8.62 -14.54 -5.62
N LEU A 110 7.58 -13.90 -6.14
CA LEU A 110 6.31 -13.77 -5.43
C LEU A 110 5.47 -15.06 -5.47
N GLN A 111 5.74 -15.99 -6.41
CA GLN A 111 5.06 -17.29 -6.46
C GLN A 111 5.32 -18.18 -5.23
N GLU A 112 6.33 -17.87 -4.41
CA GLU A 112 6.56 -18.54 -3.12
C GLU A 112 5.43 -18.27 -2.11
N PHE A 113 4.65 -17.20 -2.28
CA PHE A 113 3.68 -16.73 -1.31
C PHE A 113 2.23 -16.90 -1.79
N ASP A 114 1.32 -17.21 -0.87
CA ASP A 114 -0.13 -17.21 -1.11
C ASP A 114 -0.72 -15.82 -0.80
N PHE A 115 -0.99 -15.03 -1.84
CA PHE A 115 -1.54 -13.69 -1.68
C PHE A 115 -2.54 -13.29 -2.76
N LYS A 116 -3.35 -12.28 -2.43
CA LYS A 116 -4.28 -11.64 -3.37
C LYS A 116 -3.99 -10.15 -3.49
N VAL A 117 -4.08 -9.63 -4.71
CA VAL A 117 -3.94 -8.19 -4.97
C VAL A 117 -5.31 -7.54 -5.06
N ILE A 118 -5.55 -6.53 -4.24
CA ILE A 118 -6.77 -5.71 -4.23
C ILE A 118 -6.39 -4.28 -4.60
N ASP A 119 -7.13 -3.73 -5.56
CA ASP A 119 -7.03 -2.33 -5.94
C ASP A 119 -7.75 -1.47 -4.88
N THR A 120 -7.06 -0.54 -4.23
CA THR A 120 -7.63 0.32 -3.17
C THR A 120 -8.78 1.17 -3.69
N ARG A 121 -8.71 1.67 -4.94
CA ARG A 121 -9.83 2.40 -5.56
C ARG A 121 -11.07 1.52 -5.67
N ARG A 122 -10.89 0.20 -5.83
CA ARG A 122 -12.00 -0.76 -5.82
C ARG A 122 -12.43 -1.15 -4.41
N ALA A 123 -11.49 -1.21 -3.47
CA ALA A 123 -11.78 -1.48 -2.06
C ALA A 123 -12.58 -0.34 -1.42
N GLU A 124 -12.28 0.91 -1.77
CA GLU A 124 -13.05 2.10 -1.40
C GLU A 124 -14.44 2.09 -2.01
N ASN A 125 -14.62 1.66 -3.27
CA ASN A 125 -15.95 1.46 -3.84
C ASN A 125 -16.76 0.39 -3.08
N TYR A 126 -16.09 -0.62 -2.51
CA TYR A 126 -16.73 -1.61 -1.61
C TYR A 126 -17.03 -1.04 -0.22
N ALA A 127 -16.21 -0.09 0.26
CA ALA A 127 -16.45 0.65 1.49
C ALA A 127 -17.54 1.74 1.30
N ALA A 128 -17.70 2.25 0.08
CA ALA A 128 -18.70 3.24 -0.29
C ALA A 128 -20.14 2.68 -0.31
N ASP A 129 -20.31 1.39 -0.65
CA ASP A 129 -21.60 0.69 -0.47
C ASP A 129 -21.93 0.41 1.02
N HIS A 130 -20.98 0.66 1.93
CA HIS A 130 -21.11 0.50 3.37
C HIS A 130 -20.64 1.74 4.15
N LEU A 131 -20.99 2.94 3.66
CA LEU A 131 -20.71 4.27 4.24
C LEU A 131 -21.29 4.44 5.66
N SER A 132 -20.71 3.76 6.65
CA SER A 132 -21.00 3.95 8.07
C SER A 132 -19.77 3.62 8.94
N CYS A 133 -18.58 4.02 8.49
CA CYS A 133 -17.34 3.85 9.25
C CYS A 133 -16.57 5.16 9.46
N LEU A 134 -17.15 6.30 9.13
CA LEU A 134 -16.57 7.63 9.39
C LEU A 134 -17.52 8.44 10.27
N GLU A 135 -17.54 8.11 11.56
CA GLU A 135 -17.76 9.12 12.59
C GLU A 135 -16.55 9.10 13.52
N ILE A 136 -15.68 10.08 13.34
CA ILE A 136 -14.73 10.50 14.38
C ILE A 136 -15.32 11.79 14.96
N PRO A 137 -15.68 11.84 16.25
CA PRO A 137 -16.00 13.10 16.90
C PRO A 137 -14.70 13.85 17.23
N TYR A 138 -14.50 14.98 16.52
CA TYR A 138 -13.95 16.32 16.90
C TYR A 138 -12.81 16.41 17.94
N GLU A 139 -11.78 17.27 17.85
CA GLU A 139 -11.82 18.74 17.71
C GLU A 139 -10.41 19.33 17.42
N ASN A 140 -10.38 20.56 16.91
CA ASN A 140 -9.30 21.32 16.25
C ASN A 140 -8.05 21.66 17.12
N THR A 141 -6.88 21.79 16.50
CA THR A 141 -6.06 23.05 16.44
C THR A 141 -4.89 22.86 15.44
N PHE A 142 -4.83 23.69 14.41
CA PHE A 142 -3.79 23.71 13.36
C PHE A 142 -2.58 24.54 13.78
N ASP A 143 -1.36 24.05 13.53
CA ASP A 143 -0.14 24.86 13.41
C ASP A 143 0.80 24.24 12.33
N PRO A 144 1.37 25.01 11.37
CA PRO A 144 1.95 24.46 10.15
C PRO A 144 3.48 24.39 10.22
N LYS A 145 4.03 23.24 10.63
CA LYS A 145 5.37 22.73 10.29
C LYS A 145 5.60 21.39 10.98
N GLU A 146 6.15 20.45 10.21
CA GLU A 146 6.76 19.17 10.61
C GLU A 146 5.95 17.88 10.33
N ILE A 147 6.49 17.17 9.33
CA ILE A 147 6.44 15.72 9.06
C ILE A 147 5.13 15.20 8.47
N ASN A 148 5.21 14.93 7.16
CA ASN A 148 4.19 14.27 6.32
C ASN A 148 3.76 12.91 6.91
N GLU A 149 2.71 12.92 7.74
CA GLU A 149 1.88 11.76 8.10
C GLU A 149 0.78 11.51 7.04
N THR A 150 1.10 11.69 5.75
CA THR A 150 0.13 11.61 4.63
C THR A 150 -0.25 10.17 4.25
N PHE A 151 0.04 9.16 5.08
CA PHE A 151 -0.23 7.76 4.73
C PHE A 151 -1.64 7.30 5.13
N LEU A 152 -2.24 7.92 6.14
CA LEU A 152 -3.59 7.59 6.56
C LEU A 152 -4.57 8.67 6.09
N LEU A 153 -5.23 8.41 4.96
CA LEU A 153 -6.43 9.08 4.43
C LEU A 153 -6.29 10.32 3.52
N GLU A 154 -5.13 10.98 3.39
CA GLU A 154 -5.09 12.29 2.70
C GLU A 154 -4.94 12.24 1.17
N SER A 155 -4.44 11.14 0.59
CA SER A 155 -4.27 11.04 -0.87
C SER A 155 -5.58 10.81 -1.64
N LEU A 156 -6.70 10.57 -0.95
CA LEU A 156 -7.98 10.24 -1.58
C LEU A 156 -8.89 11.42 -1.92
N ASN A 157 -8.60 12.62 -1.43
CA ASN A 157 -9.46 13.80 -1.66
C ASN A 157 -8.83 14.89 -2.54
N LYS A 158 -7.72 14.62 -3.25
CA LYS A 158 -7.05 15.63 -4.10
C LYS A 158 -7.04 15.30 -5.60
N VAL A 159 -8.09 14.69 -6.15
CA VAL A 159 -8.44 14.84 -7.59
C VAL A 159 -9.96 14.75 -7.76
N ALA A 160 -10.71 15.69 -7.17
CA ALA A 160 -12.07 15.98 -7.59
C ALA A 160 -12.27 17.50 -7.56
N HIS A 161 -12.44 18.08 -8.75
CA HIS A 161 -12.60 19.51 -9.06
C HIS A 161 -11.33 20.36 -9.08
N LYS A 162 -10.76 20.52 -10.28
CA LYS A 162 -11.00 21.71 -11.12
C LYS A 162 -10.28 21.52 -12.45
N ASP A 163 -11.04 21.16 -13.49
CA ASP A 163 -10.65 21.54 -14.85
C ASP A 163 -11.02 23.01 -15.10
N PRO A 164 -10.24 23.72 -15.91
CA PRO A 164 -10.24 25.16 -16.00
C PRO A 164 -11.28 25.65 -17.02
N SER A 165 -12.06 26.64 -16.62
CA SER A 165 -12.79 27.50 -17.56
C SER A 165 -11.80 28.29 -18.39
N THR A 166 -11.80 28.13 -19.72
CA THR A 166 -11.32 29.12 -20.70
C THR A 166 -11.84 28.73 -22.09
N PRO A 167 -12.07 29.67 -23.04
CA PRO A 167 -11.74 31.10 -23.03
C PRO A 167 -12.93 32.05 -22.86
#